data_AF-A0AA90KF77-F1
#
_entry.id   AF-A0AA90KF77-F1
#
_cell.length_a   1.000
_cell.length_b   1.000
_cell.length_c   1.000
_cell.angle_alpha   90.00
_cell.angle_beta   90.00
_cell.angle_gamma   90.00
#
_symmetry.space_group_name_H-M   'P 1'
#
loop_
_entity.id
_entity.type
_entity.pdbx_description
1 polymer ?
#
loop_
_entity_poly.entity_id
_entity_poly.type
_entity_poly.pdbx_seq_one_letter_code
_entity_poly.pdbx_strand_id
1 'polypeptide(L)'
;MTTTTWSRVGNPVLEMTLGLALLLVGLFRVLFPILGVTGPLPAMDTTRTVRIDATTRVPDAVAHGAVTLHGTSTAALTFAHPGVGDRLLLVLPALVGGLLLLQVFEILLRTARTFRDGDFFVPRNARRLGLVAALVLLIGVLTPALDMITTKFLVKGTPVASAVQSSYHLSMLPVVLAILIAAAAAAFRSGTRLRDDTDGLV
;
A
#
# COMPACT_ATOMS: atom_id res chain seq x y z
N MET A 1 -18.13 -37.79 7.23
CA MET A 1 -17.58 -36.49 6.79
C MET A 1 -16.14 -36.70 6.32
N THR A 2 -15.92 -36.79 5.01
CA THR A 2 -14.59 -36.97 4.41
C THR A 2 -13.86 -35.64 4.38
N THR A 3 -12.92 -35.43 5.30
CA THR A 3 -12.00 -34.29 5.22
C THR A 3 -11.06 -34.53 4.06
N THR A 4 -11.25 -33.79 2.97
CA THR A 4 -10.35 -33.82 1.82
C THR A 4 -8.97 -33.36 2.28
N THR A 5 -7.93 -34.11 1.92
CA THR A 5 -6.51 -33.82 2.21
C THR A 5 -6.09 -32.38 1.84
N TRP A 6 -6.81 -31.76 0.89
CA TRP A 6 -6.73 -30.35 0.51
C TRP A 6 -6.98 -29.34 1.65
N SER A 7 -7.97 -29.58 2.53
CA SER A 7 -8.26 -28.64 3.63
C SER A 7 -7.20 -28.70 4.74
N ARG A 8 -6.52 -29.85 4.87
CA ARG A 8 -5.51 -30.10 5.92
C ARG A 8 -4.15 -29.46 5.61
N VAL A 9 -3.82 -29.26 4.33
CA VAL A 9 -2.54 -28.67 3.88
C VAL A 9 -2.67 -27.19 3.48
N GLY A 10 -3.82 -26.75 2.95
CA GLY A 10 -4.00 -25.38 2.47
C GLY A 10 -3.89 -24.30 3.56
N ASN A 11 -4.33 -24.61 4.77
CA ASN A 11 -4.36 -23.66 5.87
C ASN A 11 -2.98 -23.30 6.46
N PRO A 12 -2.09 -24.27 6.80
CA PRO A 12 -0.76 -23.92 7.29
C PRO A 12 0.10 -23.18 6.25
N VAL A 13 -0.04 -23.49 4.95
CA VAL A 13 0.66 -22.77 3.88
C VAL A 13 0.17 -21.32 3.79
N LEU A 14 -1.14 -21.08 3.86
CA LEU A 14 -1.71 -19.72 3.87
C LEU A 14 -1.20 -18.92 5.08
N GLU A 15 -1.23 -19.51 6.27
CA GLU A 15 -0.73 -18.86 7.49
C GLU A 15 0.78 -18.55 7.41
N MET A 16 1.60 -19.48 6.92
CA MET A 16 3.04 -19.26 6.71
C MET A 16 3.28 -18.14 5.69
N THR A 17 2.52 -18.12 4.60
CA THR A 17 2.64 -17.09 3.55
C THR A 17 2.27 -15.72 4.09
N LEU A 18 1.16 -15.60 4.84
CA LEU A 18 0.73 -14.37 5.49
C LEU A 18 1.71 -13.92 6.59
N GLY A 19 2.25 -14.86 7.36
CA GLY A 19 3.27 -14.61 8.38
C GLY A 19 4.58 -14.10 7.77
N LEU A 20 5.04 -14.71 6.67
CA LEU A 20 6.20 -14.26 5.92
C LEU A 20 5.96 -12.87 5.33
N ALA A 21 4.79 -12.62 4.74
CA ALA A 21 4.42 -11.30 4.23
C ALA A 21 4.44 -10.22 5.32
N LEU A 22 3.90 -10.52 6.51
CA LEU A 22 3.98 -9.64 7.69
C LEU A 22 5.43 -9.32 8.07
N LEU A 23 6.27 -10.35 8.16
CA LEU A 23 7.68 -10.20 8.52
C LEU A 23 8.42 -9.33 7.49
N LEU A 24 8.23 -9.61 6.20
CA LEU A 24 8.88 -8.85 5.13
C LEU A 24 8.40 -7.40 5.09
N VAL A 25 7.09 -7.15 5.19
CA VAL A 25 6.56 -5.78 5.23
C VAL A 25 7.07 -5.06 6.48
N GLY A 26 7.05 -5.70 7.65
CA GLY A 26 7.54 -5.09 8.88
C GLY A 26 9.02 -4.72 8.79
N LEU A 27 9.84 -5.60 8.23
CA LEU A 27 11.27 -5.37 8.06
C LEU A 27 11.54 -4.25 7.04
N PHE A 28 11.02 -4.38 5.82
CA PHE A 28 11.40 -3.52 4.70
C PHE A 28 10.61 -2.21 4.60
N ARG A 29 9.34 -2.19 5.02
CA ARG A 29 8.48 -0.99 4.93
C ARG A 29 8.41 -0.19 6.23
N VAL A 30 8.85 -0.75 7.36
CA VAL A 30 8.76 -0.08 8.67
C VAL A 30 10.12 0.00 9.36
N LEU A 31 10.77 -1.13 9.64
CA LEU A 31 12.00 -1.13 10.43
C LEU A 31 13.17 -0.43 9.71
N PHE A 32 13.49 -0.81 8.46
CA PHE A 32 14.59 -0.18 7.74
C PHE A 32 14.40 1.32 7.51
N PRO A 33 13.20 1.82 7.13
CA PRO A 33 12.98 3.25 7.02
C PRO A 33 13.16 4.00 8.34
N ILE A 34 12.69 3.44 9.48
CA ILE A 34 12.89 4.05 10.80
C ILE A 34 14.39 4.14 11.13
N LEU A 35 15.14 3.06 10.89
CA LEU A 35 16.60 3.05 11.07
C LEU A 35 17.29 4.07 10.16
N GLY A 36 16.82 4.24 8.93
CA GLY A 36 17.33 5.27 8.01
C GLY A 36 17.14 6.70 8.52
N VAL A 37 16.07 6.96 9.28
CA VAL A 37 15.82 8.27 9.91
C VAL A 37 16.71 8.49 11.13
N THR A 38 16.89 7.48 12.00
CA THR A 38 17.62 7.61 13.29
C THR A 38 19.14 7.51 13.18
N GLY A 39 19.69 7.08 12.04
CA GLY A 39 21.07 7.34 11.67
C GLY A 39 22.20 6.43 12.20
N PRO A 40 22.04 5.11 12.37
CA PRO A 40 23.20 4.21 12.38
C PRO A 40 23.74 3.92 10.97
N LEU A 41 23.00 4.28 9.91
CA LEU A 41 23.41 4.11 8.52
C LEU A 41 23.83 5.48 7.93
N PRO A 42 24.91 5.54 7.14
CA PRO A 42 25.35 6.79 6.53
C PRO A 42 24.23 7.42 5.70
N ALA A 43 24.19 8.75 5.71
CA ALA A 43 23.23 9.54 4.94
C ALA A 43 23.52 9.36 3.44
N MET A 44 22.98 8.31 2.85
CA MET A 44 23.00 8.13 1.40
C MET A 44 22.20 9.27 0.77
N ASP A 45 22.68 9.78 -0.36
CA ASP A 45 21.91 10.68 -1.21
C ASP A 45 20.53 10.07 -1.42
N THR A 46 19.52 10.73 -0.86
CA THR A 46 18.16 10.23 -0.93
C THR A 46 17.50 10.87 -2.12
N THR A 47 17.06 10.03 -3.05
CA THR A 47 16.42 10.47 -4.28
C THR A 47 14.92 10.27 -4.21
N ARG A 48 14.16 11.30 -4.57
CA ARG A 48 12.71 11.23 -4.76
C ARG A 48 12.36 11.60 -6.19
N THR A 49 11.66 10.73 -6.90
CA THR A 49 11.16 11.04 -8.24
C THR A 49 9.91 11.91 -8.16
N VAL A 50 9.90 13.03 -8.86
CA VAL A 50 8.77 13.97 -8.97
C VAL A 50 8.49 14.29 -10.44
N ARG A 51 7.29 14.78 -10.73
CA ARG A 51 6.97 15.28 -12.08
C ARG A 51 7.32 16.76 -12.21
N ILE A 52 7.73 17.14 -13.41
CA ILE A 52 8.06 18.52 -13.75
C ILE A 52 7.20 19.01 -14.93
N ASP A 53 6.87 20.29 -14.94
CA ASP A 53 6.05 20.92 -15.99
C ASP A 53 6.80 20.98 -17.33
N ALA A 54 8.13 20.98 -17.28
CA ALA A 54 8.97 21.05 -18.46
C ALA A 54 8.96 19.70 -19.20
N THR A 55 8.53 19.71 -20.46
CA THR A 55 8.86 18.65 -21.41
C THR A 55 10.35 18.78 -21.71
N THR A 56 11.18 17.92 -21.13
CA THR A 56 12.59 17.87 -21.51
C THR A 56 12.67 17.44 -22.97
N ARG A 57 13.02 18.35 -23.87
CA ARG A 57 13.40 17.95 -25.24
C ARG A 57 14.69 17.16 -25.11
N VAL A 58 14.70 15.93 -25.61
CA VAL A 58 15.93 15.15 -25.74
C VAL A 58 16.88 15.98 -26.60
N PRO A 59 18.06 16.38 -26.12
CA PRO A 59 19.09 16.92 -27.00
C PRO A 59 19.34 15.83 -28.06
N ASP A 60 19.17 16.17 -29.34
CA ASP A 60 19.11 15.22 -30.46
C ASP A 60 17.78 14.46 -30.63
N ALA A 61 16.64 15.09 -30.32
CA ALA A 61 15.35 14.62 -30.83
C ALA A 61 15.39 14.62 -32.37
N VAL A 62 15.69 13.45 -32.95
CA VAL A 62 15.60 13.19 -34.38
C VAL A 62 14.13 13.27 -34.76
N ALA A 63 13.67 14.47 -35.09
CA ALA A 63 12.43 14.65 -35.83
C ALA A 63 12.70 14.12 -37.25
N HIS A 64 12.33 12.87 -37.50
CA HIS A 64 12.31 12.29 -38.84
C HIS A 64 10.87 12.12 -39.29
N GLY A 65 10.44 12.98 -40.21
CA GLY A 65 9.08 12.99 -40.74
C GLY A 65 8.04 13.38 -39.68
N ALA A 66 7.03 12.53 -39.48
CA ALA A 66 5.88 12.79 -38.61
C ALA A 66 6.09 12.35 -37.14
N VAL A 67 7.29 11.94 -36.75
CA VAL A 67 7.57 11.41 -35.42
C VAL A 67 8.33 12.43 -34.59
N THR A 68 7.75 12.82 -33.45
CA THR A 68 8.39 13.68 -32.44
C THR A 68 8.66 12.89 -31.18
N LEU A 69 9.92 12.85 -30.75
CA LEU A 69 10.34 12.25 -29.49
C LEU A 69 10.30 13.31 -28.38
N HIS A 70 9.49 13.07 -27.36
CA HIS A 70 9.46 13.88 -26.13
C HIS A 70 10.20 13.12 -25.01
N GLY A 71 11.04 13.81 -24.24
CA GLY A 71 11.64 13.23 -23.04
C GLY A 71 10.62 13.04 -21.92
N THR A 72 11.01 12.28 -20.89
CA THR A 72 10.15 11.97 -19.75
C THR A 72 9.92 13.20 -18.86
N SER A 73 8.67 13.46 -18.44
CA SER A 73 8.32 14.56 -17.51
C SER A 73 8.61 14.25 -16.03
N THR A 74 9.64 13.47 -15.76
CA THR A 74 10.04 13.02 -14.42
C THR A 74 11.44 13.49 -14.10
N ALA A 75 11.63 14.07 -12.91
CA ALA A 75 12.92 14.48 -12.38
C ALA A 75 13.20 13.80 -11.04
N ALA A 76 14.48 13.63 -10.73
CA ALA A 76 14.95 13.12 -9.44
C ALA A 76 15.35 14.30 -8.54
N LEU A 77 14.61 14.52 -7.45
CA LEU A 77 15.04 15.41 -6.37
C LEU A 77 16.06 14.65 -5.52
N THR A 78 17.29 15.11 -5.53
CA THR A 78 18.36 14.55 -4.70
C THR A 78 18.63 15.51 -3.55
N PHE A 79 18.51 15.01 -2.33
CA PHE A 79 18.75 15.80 -1.12
C PHE A 79 20.17 15.52 -0.63
N ALA A 80 21.07 16.48 -0.79
CA ALA A 80 22.42 16.40 -0.25
C ALA A 80 22.36 16.71 1.26
N HIS A 81 22.81 15.78 2.10
CA HIS A 81 22.83 15.89 3.57
C HIS A 81 21.45 16.22 4.20
N PRO A 82 20.41 15.39 4.00
CA PRO A 82 19.09 15.66 4.56
C PRO A 82 19.13 15.64 6.09
N GLY A 83 18.55 16.67 6.71
CA GLY A 83 18.35 16.72 8.15
C GLY A 83 17.33 15.67 8.62
N VAL A 84 17.18 15.49 9.94
CA VAL A 84 16.25 14.49 10.50
C VAL A 84 14.80 14.76 10.06
N GLY A 85 14.40 16.03 9.99
CA GLY A 85 13.07 16.43 9.51
C GLY A 85 12.82 16.05 8.05
N ASP A 86 13.80 16.27 7.18
CA ASP A 86 13.69 15.93 5.75
C ASP A 86 13.63 14.42 5.54
N ARG A 87 14.47 13.66 6.28
CA ARG A 87 14.42 12.19 6.25
C ARG A 87 13.08 11.66 6.70
N LEU A 88 12.51 12.24 7.76
CA LEU A 88 11.19 11.87 8.24
C LEU A 88 10.13 12.16 7.16
N LEU A 89 10.14 13.35 6.55
CA LEU A 89 9.20 13.70 5.47
C LEU A 89 9.35 12.81 4.23
N LEU A 90 10.57 12.37 3.91
CA LEU A 90 10.85 11.45 2.81
C LEU A 90 10.29 10.04 3.08
N VAL A 91 10.40 9.57 4.31
CA VAL A 91 9.98 8.21 4.70
C VAL A 91 8.49 8.13 5.06
N LEU A 92 7.89 9.23 5.54
CA LEU A 92 6.56 9.26 6.14
C LEU A 92 5.46 8.62 5.26
N PRO A 93 5.33 8.92 3.95
CA PRO A 93 4.29 8.32 3.13
C PRO A 93 4.44 6.80 3.04
N ALA A 94 5.67 6.32 2.82
CA ALA A 94 5.97 4.89 2.73
C ALA A 94 5.76 4.18 4.08
N LEU A 95 6.10 4.84 5.19
CA LEU A 95 5.93 4.31 6.53
C LEU A 95 4.45 4.15 6.89
N VAL A 96 3.62 5.16 6.62
CA VAL A 96 2.17 5.09 6.84
C VAL A 96 1.54 3.99 5.98
N GLY A 97 1.89 3.92 4.69
CA GLY A 97 1.44 2.85 3.81
C GLY A 97 1.86 1.46 4.30
N GLY A 98 3.10 1.33 4.80
CA GLY A 98 3.62 0.09 5.39
C GLY A 98 2.87 -0.35 6.64
N LEU A 99 2.58 0.58 7.56
CA LEU A 99 1.83 0.31 8.79
C LEU A 99 0.39 -0.11 8.49
N LEU A 100 -0.29 0.57 7.55
CA LEU A 100 -1.63 0.17 7.12
C LEU A 100 -1.62 -1.23 6.47
N LEU A 101 -0.60 -1.54 5.67
CA LEU A 101 -0.46 -2.84 5.04
C LEU A 101 -0.16 -3.95 6.07
N LEU A 102 0.62 -3.66 7.12
CA LEU A 102 0.78 -4.59 8.24
C LEU A 102 -0.56 -4.92 8.90
N GLN A 103 -1.39 -3.91 9.16
CA GLN A 103 -2.72 -4.12 9.72
C GLN A 103 -3.61 -4.98 8.81
N VAL A 104 -3.55 -4.77 7.49
CA VAL A 104 -4.24 -5.63 6.52
C VAL A 104 -3.81 -7.09 6.67
N PHE A 105 -2.50 -7.36 6.62
CA PHE A 105 -2.00 -8.73 6.74
C PHE A 105 -2.28 -9.36 8.11
N GLU A 106 -2.25 -8.57 9.19
CA GLU A 106 -2.59 -9.05 10.53
C GLU A 106 -4.04 -9.49 10.61
N ILE A 107 -4.97 -8.71 10.07
CA ILE A 107 -6.39 -9.04 10.03
C ILE A 107 -6.64 -10.27 9.15
N LEU A 108 -5.95 -10.38 8.01
CA LEU A 108 -6.01 -11.56 7.14
C LEU A 108 -5.49 -12.81 7.85
N LEU A 109 -4.37 -12.71 8.57
CA LEU A 109 -3.82 -13.83 9.35
C LEU A 109 -4.77 -14.25 10.48
N ARG A 110 -5.38 -13.29 11.19
CA ARG A 110 -6.42 -13.57 12.19
C ARG A 110 -7.66 -14.25 11.58
N THR A 111 -7.97 -13.98 10.31
CA THR A 111 -9.08 -14.59 9.57
C THR A 111 -8.72 -15.98 9.04
N ALA A 112 -7.49 -16.18 8.57
CA ALA A 112 -7.00 -17.51 8.17
C ALA A 112 -6.98 -18.47 9.37
N ARG A 113 -6.55 -17.99 10.54
CA ARG A 113 -6.54 -18.78 11.77
C ARG A 113 -7.95 -19.23 12.18
N THR A 114 -8.98 -18.42 12.00
CA THR A 114 -10.37 -18.84 12.33
C THR A 114 -10.90 -19.92 11.39
N PHE A 115 -10.37 -20.04 10.16
CA PHE A 115 -10.70 -21.16 9.29
C PHE A 115 -10.09 -22.49 9.76
N ARG A 116 -9.04 -22.47 10.60
CA ARG A 116 -8.48 -23.67 11.23
C ARG A 116 -9.48 -24.35 12.14
N ASP A 117 -10.30 -23.56 12.82
CA ASP A 117 -11.28 -24.02 13.78
C ASP A 117 -12.55 -24.59 13.09
N GLY A 118 -12.59 -24.58 11.75
CA GLY A 118 -13.64 -25.22 10.94
C GLY A 118 -14.87 -24.37 10.67
N ASP A 119 -14.95 -23.15 11.23
CA ASP A 119 -16.09 -22.26 11.03
C ASP A 119 -15.76 -21.10 10.08
N PHE A 120 -16.19 -21.25 8.84
CA PHE A 120 -15.98 -20.24 7.78
C PHE A 120 -16.93 -19.05 7.90
N PHE A 121 -18.09 -19.23 8.53
CA PHE A 121 -19.20 -18.28 8.55
C PHE A 121 -19.36 -17.58 9.90
N VAL A 122 -18.24 -17.24 10.55
CA VAL A 122 -18.28 -16.44 11.77
C VAL A 122 -18.56 -14.97 11.41
N PRO A 123 -19.59 -14.31 11.99
CA PRO A 123 -19.91 -12.90 11.70
C PRO A 123 -18.74 -11.93 11.89
N ARG A 124 -17.80 -12.29 12.77
CA ARG A 124 -16.56 -11.55 13.02
C ARG A 124 -15.65 -11.49 11.79
N ASN A 125 -15.60 -12.54 10.96
CA ASN A 125 -14.78 -12.58 9.74
C ASN A 125 -15.32 -11.61 8.68
N ALA A 126 -16.65 -11.48 8.55
CA ALA A 126 -17.26 -10.47 7.66
C ALA A 126 -16.90 -9.03 8.09
N ARG A 127 -16.89 -8.75 9.40
CA ARG A 127 -16.44 -7.44 9.92
C ARG A 127 -14.96 -7.20 9.66
N ARG A 128 -14.11 -8.20 9.88
CA ARG A 128 -12.66 -8.16 9.59
C ARG A 128 -12.40 -7.86 8.12
N LEU A 129 -13.11 -8.50 7.20
CA LEU A 129 -12.94 -8.27 5.77
C LEU A 129 -13.40 -6.86 5.36
N GLY A 130 -14.45 -6.32 5.98
CA GLY A 130 -14.84 -4.92 5.83
C GLY A 130 -13.77 -3.94 6.31
N LEU A 131 -13.07 -4.24 7.41
CA LEU A 131 -11.92 -3.45 7.88
C LEU A 131 -10.76 -3.51 6.89
N VAL A 132 -10.47 -4.68 6.31
CA VAL A 132 -9.45 -4.82 5.26
C VAL A 132 -9.79 -3.95 4.05
N ALA A 133 -11.04 -3.95 3.58
CA ALA A 133 -11.46 -3.08 2.49
C ALA A 133 -11.22 -1.59 2.82
N ALA A 134 -11.59 -1.14 4.02
CA ALA A 134 -11.37 0.23 4.46
C ALA A 134 -9.88 0.60 4.51
N LEU A 135 -9.02 -0.29 5.02
CA LEU A 135 -7.58 -0.08 5.08
C LEU A 135 -6.95 -0.02 3.68
N VAL A 136 -7.36 -0.90 2.76
CA VAL A 136 -6.87 -0.88 1.37
C VAL A 136 -7.28 0.40 0.66
N LEU A 137 -8.51 0.87 0.88
CA LEU A 137 -8.96 2.17 0.36
C LEU A 137 -8.12 3.30 0.94
N LEU A 138 -7.88 3.27 2.25
CA LEU A 138 -7.07 4.27 2.94
C LEU A 138 -5.63 4.28 2.42
N ILE A 139 -5.02 3.13 2.13
CA ILE A 139 -3.69 3.05 1.49
C ILE A 139 -3.72 3.77 0.13
N GLY A 140 -4.75 3.53 -0.68
CA GLY A 140 -4.91 4.13 -2.00
C GLY A 140 -5.11 5.64 -2.01
N VAL A 141 -5.67 6.21 -0.94
CA VAL A 141 -6.00 7.64 -0.83
C VAL A 141 -4.98 8.40 0.02
N LEU A 142 -4.66 7.89 1.20
CA LEU A 142 -3.82 8.56 2.19
C LEU A 142 -2.35 8.58 1.75
N THR A 143 -1.84 7.49 1.17
CA THR A 143 -0.43 7.41 0.78
C THR A 143 -0.09 8.44 -0.30
N PRO A 144 -0.83 8.57 -1.42
CA PRO A 144 -0.56 9.60 -2.42
C PRO A 144 -0.81 11.02 -1.90
N ALA A 145 -1.76 11.21 -0.97
CA ALA A 145 -1.99 12.51 -0.34
C ALA A 145 -0.80 12.94 0.52
N LEU A 146 -0.27 12.03 1.35
CA LEU A 146 0.93 12.26 2.14
C LEU A 146 2.15 12.47 1.24
N ASP A 147 2.26 11.73 0.14
CA ASP A 147 3.32 11.91 -0.85
C ASP A 147 3.31 13.34 -1.42
N MET A 148 2.15 13.80 -1.90
CA MET A 148 1.98 15.17 -2.39
C MET A 148 2.30 16.22 -1.32
N ILE A 149 1.79 16.05 -0.09
CA ILE A 149 1.98 17.02 1.01
C ILE A 149 3.45 17.10 1.41
N THR A 150 4.11 15.95 1.63
CA THR A 150 5.52 15.89 2.02
C THR A 150 6.43 16.45 0.92
N THR A 151 6.12 16.20 -0.35
CA THR A 151 6.84 16.80 -1.49
C THR A 151 6.76 18.33 -1.44
N LYS A 152 5.55 18.89 -1.24
CA LYS A 152 5.36 20.34 -1.13
C LYS A 152 6.16 20.94 0.02
N PHE A 153 6.23 20.27 1.17
CA PHE A 153 7.04 20.73 2.29
C PHE A 153 8.54 20.68 2.01
N LEU A 154 9.02 19.59 1.39
CA LEU A 154 10.44 19.41 1.08
C LEU A 154 10.98 20.43 0.06
N VAL A 155 10.15 20.86 -0.90
CA VAL A 155 10.57 21.85 -1.91
C VAL A 155 10.29 23.29 -1.49
N LYS A 156 9.54 23.52 -0.40
CA LYS A 156 9.15 24.86 0.05
C LYS A 156 10.37 25.72 0.34
N GLY A 157 10.43 26.91 -0.25
CA GLY A 157 11.53 27.86 -0.06
C GLY A 157 12.78 27.59 -0.91
N THR A 158 12.72 26.59 -1.81
CA THR A 158 13.80 26.30 -2.76
C THR A 158 13.51 26.91 -4.14
N PRO A 159 14.53 27.22 -4.96
CA PRO A 159 14.34 27.68 -6.32
C PRO A 159 13.63 26.67 -7.23
N VAL A 160 13.66 25.38 -6.88
CA VAL A 160 13.04 24.29 -7.66
C VAL A 160 11.53 24.14 -7.39
N ALA A 161 10.97 24.84 -6.40
CA ALA A 161 9.56 24.73 -6.02
C ALA A 161 8.60 25.04 -7.18
N SER A 162 8.95 26.00 -8.03
CA SER A 162 8.14 26.42 -9.20
C SER A 162 8.18 25.41 -10.35
N ALA A 163 9.17 24.51 -10.38
CA ALA A 163 9.34 23.51 -11.43
C ALA A 163 8.67 22.17 -11.09
N VAL A 164 8.31 21.93 -9.83
CA VAL A 164 7.76 20.65 -9.35
C VAL A 164 6.24 20.66 -9.39
N GLN A 165 5.67 19.83 -10.25
CA GLN A 165 4.22 19.64 -10.33
C GLN A 165 3.77 18.70 -9.22
N SER A 166 3.24 19.26 -8.13
CA SER A 166 2.63 18.48 -7.06
C SER A 166 1.24 18.01 -7.46
N SER A 167 1.16 16.94 -8.25
CA SER A 167 -0.09 16.34 -8.70
C SER A 167 -0.47 15.15 -7.83
N TYR A 168 -1.74 15.12 -7.41
CA TYR A 168 -2.30 13.98 -6.70
C TYR A 168 -2.67 12.90 -7.72
N HIS A 169 -1.92 11.79 -7.71
CA HIS A 169 -2.20 10.65 -8.55
C HIS A 169 -2.94 9.56 -7.76
N LEU A 170 -4.25 9.52 -7.94
CA LEU A 170 -5.07 8.44 -7.40
C LEU A 170 -4.95 7.21 -8.31
N SER A 171 -4.38 6.13 -7.79
CA SER A 171 -4.48 4.83 -8.45
C SER A 171 -5.88 4.27 -8.24
N MET A 172 -6.55 3.86 -9.32
CA MET A 172 -7.87 3.25 -9.24
C MET A 172 -7.81 1.79 -8.75
N LEU A 173 -6.65 1.14 -8.86
CA LEU A 173 -6.50 -0.27 -8.50
C LEU A 173 -6.80 -0.55 -7.02
N PRO A 174 -6.25 0.20 -6.03
CA PRO A 174 -6.65 0.03 -4.63
C PRO A 174 -8.14 0.28 -4.37
N VAL A 175 -8.75 1.22 -5.09
CA VAL A 175 -10.18 1.53 -4.97
C VAL A 175 -11.02 0.35 -5.42
N VAL A 176 -10.73 -0.18 -6.62
CA VAL A 176 -11.41 -1.37 -7.15
C VAL A 176 -11.20 -2.56 -6.21
N LEU A 177 -9.98 -2.79 -5.74
CA LEU A 177 -9.68 -3.88 -4.81
C LEU A 177 -10.46 -3.72 -3.49
N ALA A 178 -10.54 -2.52 -2.93
CA ALA A 178 -11.33 -2.26 -1.73
C ALA A 178 -12.82 -2.54 -1.96
N ILE A 179 -13.38 -2.17 -3.13
CA ILE A 179 -14.76 -2.48 -3.50
C ILE A 179 -14.98 -3.99 -3.58
N LEU A 180 -14.08 -4.72 -4.24
CA LEU A 180 -14.17 -6.18 -4.36
C LEU A 180 -14.11 -6.86 -2.98
N ILE A 181 -13.22 -6.41 -2.10
CA ILE A 181 -13.11 -6.94 -0.73
C ILE A 181 -14.37 -6.59 0.08
N ALA A 182 -14.92 -5.40 -0.08
CA ALA A 182 -16.17 -5.00 0.58
C ALA A 182 -17.37 -5.83 0.08
N ALA A 183 -17.45 -6.09 -1.23
CA ALA A 183 -18.46 -6.95 -1.82
C ALA A 183 -18.35 -8.39 -1.28
N ALA A 184 -17.13 -8.93 -1.18
CA ALA A 184 -16.89 -10.21 -0.53
C ALA A 184 -17.36 -10.19 0.93
N ALA A 185 -17.02 -9.14 1.71
CA ALA A 185 -17.45 -9.00 3.10
C ALA A 185 -18.99 -8.95 3.24
N ALA A 186 -19.69 -8.31 2.30
CA ALA A 186 -21.14 -8.29 2.25
C ALA A 186 -21.71 -9.68 1.94
N ALA A 187 -21.15 -10.40 0.98
CA ALA A 187 -21.56 -11.78 0.65
C ALA A 187 -21.38 -12.72 1.85
N PHE A 188 -20.25 -12.63 2.57
CA PHE A 188 -20.04 -13.41 3.80
C PHE A 188 -21.11 -13.11 4.86
N ARG A 189 -21.46 -11.83 5.06
CA ARG A 189 -22.50 -11.41 6.02
C ARG A 189 -23.89 -11.92 5.64
N SER A 190 -24.23 -11.90 4.36
CA SER A 190 -25.49 -12.49 3.89
C SER A 190 -25.51 -14.00 4.12
N GLY A 191 -24.39 -14.68 3.87
CA GLY A 191 -24.23 -16.11 4.12
C GLY A 191 -24.37 -16.48 5.61
N THR A 192 -23.82 -15.69 6.53
CA THR A 192 -23.99 -15.93 7.98
C THR A 192 -25.46 -15.80 8.39
N ARG A 193 -26.17 -14.79 7.86
CA ARG A 193 -27.60 -14.58 8.17
C ARG A 193 -28.48 -15.73 7.69
N LEU A 194 -28.22 -16.23 6.48
CA LEU A 194 -28.98 -17.37 5.94
C LEU A 194 -28.80 -18.64 6.78
N ARG A 195 -27.59 -18.87 7.31
CA ARG A 195 -27.32 -20.00 8.21
C ARG A 195 -28.10 -19.89 9.51
N ASP A 196 -28.09 -18.70 10.12
CA ASP A 196 -28.84 -18.44 11.36
C ASP A 196 -30.35 -18.67 11.15
N ASP A 197 -30.88 -18.25 9.99
CA ASP A 197 -32.30 -18.44 9.64
C ASP A 197 -32.64 -19.93 9.40
N THR A 198 -31.72 -20.75 8.87
CA THR A 198 -31.95 -22.19 8.66
C THR A 198 -31.81 -23.02 9.93
N ASP A 199 -30.89 -22.66 10.83
CA ASP A 199 -30.70 -23.37 12.11
C ASP A 199 -31.90 -23.13 13.07
N GLY A 200 -32.69 -22.08 12.85
CA GLY A 200 -33.93 -21.79 13.58
C GLY A 200 -35.19 -22.51 13.09
N LEU A 201 -35.11 -23.29 12.00
CA LEU A 201 -36.24 -24.00 11.38
C LEU A 201 -36.24 -25.51 11.66
N VAL A 202 -35.29 -26.03 12.43
CA VAL A 202 -35.14 -27.46 12.78
C VAL A 202 -35.39 -27.70 14.25
#